data_AF-A0A1D2U6U3-F1
#
_entry.id   AF-A0A1D2U6U3-F1
#
_cell.length_a   1.000
_cell.length_b   1.000
_cell.length_c   1.000
_cell.angle_alpha   90.00
_cell.angle_beta   90.00
_cell.angle_gamma   90.00
#
_symmetry.space_group_name_H-M   'P 1'
#
loop_
_entity.id
_entity.type
_entity.pdbx_description
1 polymer ?
#
loop_
_entity_poly.entity_id
_entity_poly.type
_entity_poly.pdbx_seq_one_letter_code
_entity_poly.pdbx_strand_id
1 'polypeptide(L)'
;MAQYWQALTAIALAAWLALSPLAARAQGLPALGDGDEMSLASERQLGERIVAELYRDPSYVQDAVLQEYAQGVFDRLVRAALARGEMTPEMHERYAWKILLIRDRTVNAFALPGGFFGLHLGLLAVVDTPDQLASVLAHELSHVTQRHISRLIAQDKRATPLMIGTMILGAIIAGRSPDAGQALMVGGQALAVQNQLNFSRGMEQEADRMGFSLMQPAGFAPQGFVQMFDKLQTANRLNDNGSWPWLRSHPLTSQRIADMHARLPKDLPPAPPEPLEHAMMVARAGVLMRPGVERWRQWIAEAQEARLSGRSLIERVGARTQAVLAAEQLKEYKLARTIFTALQADVRGHAAAERQARLMEAELALAGGDAPAALKALGPAADKEPRPEMLLRAQALLATGDAASVVGAMQTWVTLHPHDGAVWQALAQVWRDEGQVLRSIRAEAEAQVAHYDYAGAVDRFRAGQDLARKSSSSQDYIEASVIDTRLRAVKSLLDEQTRERRLDQ
;
A
#
# COMPACT_ATOMS: atom_id res chain seq x y z
N MET A 1 0.93 -72.06 -19.76
CA MET A 1 0.54 -70.68 -20.16
C MET A 1 -0.37 -69.97 -19.16
N ALA A 2 -1.06 -70.65 -18.23
CA ALA A 2 -1.90 -69.98 -17.22
C ALA A 2 -1.14 -69.50 -15.95
N GLN A 3 0.01 -70.11 -15.60
CA GLN A 3 0.81 -69.71 -14.43
C GLN A 3 1.67 -68.45 -14.64
N TYR A 4 1.93 -68.04 -15.88
CA TYR A 4 2.70 -66.83 -16.18
C TYR A 4 1.85 -65.54 -16.12
N TRP A 5 0.53 -65.65 -16.25
CA TRP A 5 -0.39 -64.50 -16.18
C TRP A 5 -0.74 -64.06 -14.75
N GLN A 6 -0.63 -64.98 -13.78
CA GLN A 6 -0.85 -64.65 -12.35
C GLN A 6 0.36 -63.91 -11.73
N ALA A 7 1.57 -64.17 -12.22
CA ALA A 7 2.77 -63.46 -11.76
C ALA A 7 2.83 -62.01 -12.30
N LEU A 8 2.39 -61.78 -13.54
CA LEU A 8 2.38 -60.43 -14.15
C LEU A 8 1.27 -59.52 -13.58
N THR A 9 0.15 -60.08 -13.15
CA THR A 9 -0.92 -59.31 -12.50
C THR A 9 -0.58 -58.94 -11.05
N ALA A 10 0.18 -59.77 -10.33
CA ALA A 10 0.66 -59.46 -8.98
C ALA A 10 1.71 -58.33 -8.96
N ILE A 11 2.59 -58.26 -9.97
CA ILE A 11 3.60 -57.18 -10.08
C ILE A 11 2.95 -55.86 -10.51
N ALA A 12 1.91 -55.90 -11.36
CA ALA A 12 1.17 -54.69 -11.75
C ALA A 12 0.35 -54.08 -10.60
N LEU A 13 -0.21 -54.90 -9.69
CA LEU A 13 -0.92 -54.39 -8.51
C LEU A 13 0.02 -53.81 -7.43
N ALA A 14 1.21 -54.38 -7.28
CA ALA A 14 2.22 -53.86 -6.36
C ALA A 14 2.83 -52.53 -6.84
N ALA A 15 2.93 -52.32 -8.16
CA ALA A 15 3.40 -51.06 -8.75
C ALA A 15 2.33 -49.95 -8.67
N TRP A 16 1.03 -50.27 -8.65
CA TRP A 16 -0.05 -49.30 -8.49
C TRP A 16 -0.23 -48.81 -7.04
N LEU A 17 0.14 -49.62 -6.05
CA LEU A 17 0.15 -49.20 -4.63
C LEU A 17 1.40 -48.38 -4.25
N ALA A 18 2.45 -48.36 -5.09
CA ALA A 18 3.67 -47.60 -4.86
C ALA A 18 3.69 -46.22 -5.56
N LEU A 19 2.66 -45.86 -6.35
CA LEU A 19 2.56 -44.61 -7.12
C LEU A 19 1.34 -43.77 -6.76
N SER A 20 0.69 -44.03 -5.62
CA SER A 20 -0.19 -43.02 -5.02
C SER A 20 0.68 -41.92 -4.44
N PRO A 21 0.62 -40.66 -4.92
CA PRO A 21 1.14 -39.58 -4.11
C PRO A 21 0.29 -39.61 -2.84
N LEU A 22 0.91 -39.96 -1.72
CA LEU A 22 0.43 -39.50 -0.42
C LEU A 22 0.44 -37.98 -0.54
N ALA A 23 -0.69 -37.42 -0.99
CA ALA A 23 -1.09 -36.09 -0.62
C ALA A 23 -1.30 -36.15 0.89
N ALA A 24 -0.18 -36.12 1.62
CA ALA A 24 -0.17 -35.65 2.98
C ALA A 24 -0.71 -34.23 2.89
N ARG A 25 -2.03 -34.11 3.10
CA ARG A 25 -2.58 -32.90 3.68
C ARG A 25 -1.79 -32.72 4.97
N ALA A 26 -0.76 -31.90 4.91
CA ALA A 26 -0.19 -31.25 6.08
C ALA A 26 -1.27 -30.32 6.63
N GLN A 27 -2.30 -30.91 7.23
CA GLN A 27 -2.96 -30.27 8.35
C GLN A 27 -1.86 -30.22 9.41
N GLY A 28 -1.23 -29.06 9.53
CA GLY A 28 -0.27 -28.81 10.59
C GLY A 28 -0.90 -29.26 11.90
N LEU A 29 -0.34 -30.31 12.50
CA LEU A 29 -0.68 -30.64 13.87
C LEU A 29 -0.30 -29.41 14.70
N PRO A 30 -1.20 -28.89 15.54
CA PRO A 30 -0.87 -27.78 16.42
C PRO A 30 0.39 -28.16 17.19
N ALA A 31 1.42 -27.31 17.15
CA ALA A 31 2.53 -27.47 18.08
C ALA A 31 1.92 -27.44 19.49
N LEU A 32 2.37 -28.33 20.38
CA LEU A 32 1.91 -28.36 21.77
C LEU A 32 2.27 -26.99 22.41
N GLY A 33 1.32 -26.06 22.38
CA GLY A 33 1.50 -24.63 22.68
C GLY A 33 0.59 -23.68 21.88
N ASP A 34 0.11 -24.06 20.69
CA ASP A 34 -0.63 -23.21 19.73
C ASP A 34 -2.15 -23.06 20.01
N GLY A 35 -2.64 -23.46 21.19
CA GLY A 35 -4.08 -23.57 21.44
C GLY A 35 -4.85 -22.23 21.52
N ASP A 36 -4.16 -21.13 21.82
CA ASP A 36 -4.78 -19.82 22.13
C ASP A 36 -4.38 -18.68 21.17
N GLU A 37 -3.41 -18.87 20.26
CA GLU A 37 -3.00 -17.81 19.32
C GLU A 37 -3.68 -17.95 17.94
N MET A 38 -4.09 -16.83 17.36
CA MET A 38 -4.73 -16.79 16.04
C MET A 38 -3.76 -17.31 14.96
N SER A 39 -4.25 -18.04 13.94
CA SER A 39 -3.39 -18.49 12.83
C SER A 39 -2.99 -17.33 11.90
N LEU A 40 -1.90 -17.48 11.15
CA LEU A 40 -1.50 -16.48 10.13
C LEU A 40 -2.60 -16.26 9.07
N ALA A 41 -3.32 -17.31 8.69
CA ALA A 41 -4.43 -17.21 7.74
C ALA A 41 -5.60 -16.41 8.33
N SER A 42 -5.92 -16.63 9.60
CA SER A 42 -6.97 -15.90 10.31
C SER A 42 -6.60 -14.42 10.51
N GLU A 43 -5.33 -14.12 10.82
CA GLU A 43 -4.82 -12.73 10.82
C GLU A 43 -4.95 -12.08 9.45
N ARG A 44 -4.61 -12.81 8.39
CA ARG A 44 -4.78 -12.34 7.02
C ARG A 44 -6.24 -11.99 6.71
N GLN A 45 -7.17 -12.89 7.01
CA GLN A 45 -8.60 -12.69 6.78
C GLN A 45 -9.18 -11.52 7.59
N LEU A 46 -8.76 -11.35 8.84
CA LEU A 46 -9.13 -10.18 9.63
C LEU A 46 -8.66 -8.88 8.98
N GLY A 47 -7.41 -8.85 8.51
CA GLY A 47 -6.85 -7.73 7.76
C GLY A 47 -7.63 -7.39 6.50
N GLU A 48 -7.95 -8.39 5.67
CA GLU A 48 -8.72 -8.21 4.43
C GLU A 48 -10.08 -7.58 4.70
N ARG A 49 -10.77 -7.97 5.79
CA ARG A 49 -12.06 -7.37 6.18
C ARG A 49 -11.92 -5.88 6.50
N ILE A 50 -10.91 -5.49 7.27
CA ILE A 50 -10.69 -4.09 7.64
C ILE A 50 -10.30 -3.27 6.40
N VAL A 51 -9.40 -3.80 5.57
CA VAL A 51 -8.88 -3.12 4.39
C VAL A 51 -9.91 -2.99 3.28
N ALA A 52 -10.84 -3.93 3.13
CA ALA A 52 -11.97 -3.79 2.21
C ALA A 52 -12.78 -2.51 2.48
N GLU A 53 -12.98 -2.15 3.75
CA GLU A 53 -13.65 -0.89 4.12
C GLU A 53 -12.77 0.33 3.83
N LEU A 54 -11.44 0.22 4.04
CA LEU A 54 -10.51 1.31 3.71
C LEU A 54 -10.44 1.60 2.21
N TYR A 55 -10.53 0.60 1.33
CA TYR A 55 -10.57 0.85 -0.12
C TYR A 55 -11.84 1.59 -0.57
N ARG A 56 -12.94 1.45 0.16
CA ARG A 56 -14.20 2.17 -0.10
C ARG A 56 -14.21 3.58 0.50
N ASP A 57 -13.28 3.88 1.40
CA ASP A 57 -13.19 5.18 2.05
C ASP A 57 -12.69 6.27 1.07
N PRO A 58 -13.37 7.44 0.97
CA PRO A 58 -12.95 8.53 0.09
C PRO A 58 -11.55 9.11 0.38
N SER A 59 -11.01 8.84 1.56
CA SER A 59 -9.65 9.22 1.94
C SER A 59 -8.58 8.30 1.33
N TYR A 60 -8.91 7.11 0.85
CA TYR A 60 -7.94 6.28 0.14
C TYR A 60 -7.39 7.00 -1.10
N VAL A 61 -6.07 6.99 -1.25
CA VAL A 61 -5.35 7.69 -2.32
C VAL A 61 -4.80 6.69 -3.32
N GLN A 62 -5.21 6.85 -4.59
CA GLN A 62 -4.65 6.13 -5.73
C GLN A 62 -3.68 7.02 -6.50
N ASP A 63 -2.51 7.30 -5.92
CA ASP A 63 -1.41 7.99 -6.59
C ASP A 63 -0.30 6.98 -6.89
N ALA A 64 -0.10 6.65 -8.17
CA ALA A 64 0.80 5.57 -8.54
C ALA A 64 2.26 5.85 -8.20
N VAL A 65 2.66 7.12 -8.28
CA VAL A 65 4.03 7.54 -8.07
C VAL A 65 4.39 7.53 -6.58
N LEU A 66 3.53 8.10 -5.75
CA LEU A 66 3.70 8.10 -4.30
C LEU A 66 3.57 6.69 -3.72
N GLN A 67 2.69 5.86 -4.29
CA GLN A 67 2.56 4.45 -3.92
C GLN A 67 3.84 3.67 -4.23
N GLU A 68 4.40 3.82 -5.43
CA GLU A 68 5.66 3.18 -5.81
C GLU A 68 6.80 3.59 -4.86
N TYR A 69 6.89 4.88 -4.54
CA TYR A 69 7.90 5.40 -3.63
C TYR A 69 7.77 4.81 -2.22
N ALA A 70 6.59 4.91 -1.61
CA ALA A 70 6.37 4.44 -0.24
C ALA A 70 6.53 2.92 -0.15
N GLN A 71 5.98 2.17 -1.11
CA GLN A 71 6.12 0.72 -1.19
C GLN A 71 7.58 0.33 -1.41
N GLY A 72 8.35 1.06 -2.24
CA GLY A 72 9.76 0.80 -2.48
C GLY A 72 10.64 0.96 -1.23
N VAL A 73 10.33 1.94 -0.37
CA VAL A 73 10.96 2.08 0.95
C VAL A 73 10.62 0.87 1.83
N PHE A 74 9.34 0.49 1.86
CA PHE A 74 8.84 -0.62 2.66
C PHE A 74 9.39 -1.99 2.23
N ASP A 75 9.44 -2.27 0.93
CA ASP A 75 9.94 -3.54 0.40
C ASP A 75 11.40 -3.79 0.78
N ARG A 76 12.21 -2.74 0.92
CA ARG A 76 13.59 -2.84 1.42
C ARG A 76 13.63 -3.32 2.87
N LEU A 77 12.71 -2.82 3.71
CA LEU A 77 12.56 -3.24 5.10
C LEU A 77 12.04 -4.68 5.21
N VAL A 78 11.03 -5.04 4.41
CA VAL A 78 10.49 -6.41 4.34
C VAL A 78 11.57 -7.42 3.93
N ARG A 79 12.38 -7.09 2.91
CA ARG A 79 13.53 -7.92 2.51
C ARG A 79 14.57 -8.04 3.62
N ALA A 80 14.86 -6.96 4.34
CA ALA A 80 15.77 -6.99 5.48
C ALA A 80 15.25 -7.87 6.62
N ALA A 81 13.96 -7.78 6.95
CA ALA A 81 13.32 -8.59 7.98
C ALA A 81 13.36 -10.09 7.63
N LEU A 82 13.08 -10.44 6.36
CA LEU A 82 13.20 -11.81 5.87
C LEU A 82 14.64 -12.32 5.97
N ALA A 83 15.60 -11.54 5.48
CA ALA A 83 17.02 -11.93 5.47
C ALA A 83 17.60 -12.12 6.88
N ARG A 84 17.05 -11.41 7.87
CA ARG A 84 17.48 -11.49 9.28
C ARG A 84 16.74 -12.56 10.08
N GLY A 85 15.72 -13.20 9.52
CA GLY A 85 14.90 -14.19 10.22
C GLY A 85 13.89 -13.59 11.19
N GLU A 86 13.67 -12.27 11.15
CA GLU A 86 12.62 -11.58 11.93
C GLU A 86 11.23 -11.84 11.33
N MET A 87 11.17 -12.27 10.07
CA MET A 87 9.97 -12.69 9.38
C MET A 87 10.18 -14.09 8.80
N THR A 88 9.28 -15.04 9.11
CA THR A 88 9.37 -16.40 8.57
C THR A 88 8.97 -16.43 7.08
N PRO A 89 9.48 -17.40 6.28
CA PRO A 89 9.04 -17.56 4.90
C PRO A 89 7.53 -17.76 4.75
N GLU A 90 6.90 -18.51 5.66
CA GLU A 90 5.45 -18.71 5.66
C GLU A 90 4.69 -17.40 5.92
N MET A 91 5.13 -16.59 6.89
CA MET A 91 4.53 -15.28 7.15
C MET A 91 4.70 -14.37 5.93
N HIS A 92 5.89 -14.38 5.31
CA HIS A 92 6.18 -13.60 4.12
C HIS A 92 5.21 -13.95 2.97
N GLU A 93 4.93 -15.23 2.75
CA GLU A 93 4.03 -15.72 1.71
C GLU A 93 2.55 -15.44 1.99
N ARG A 94 2.11 -15.55 3.25
CA ARG A 94 0.68 -15.44 3.62
C ARG A 94 0.19 -13.99 3.79
N TYR A 95 1.06 -13.07 4.20
CA TYR A 95 0.69 -11.67 4.47
C TYR A 95 0.80 -10.77 3.23
N ALA A 96 0.17 -9.59 3.27
CA ALA A 96 0.09 -8.68 2.12
C ALA A 96 1.39 -7.93 1.84
N TRP A 97 2.03 -7.46 2.91
CA TRP A 97 3.10 -6.47 2.89
C TRP A 97 2.75 -5.24 2.03
N LYS A 98 1.56 -4.68 2.23
CA LYS A 98 1.01 -3.62 1.38
C LYS A 98 0.77 -2.32 2.15
N ILE A 99 1.27 -1.21 1.61
CA ILE A 99 0.94 0.13 2.10
C ILE A 99 -0.31 0.66 1.40
N LEU A 100 -1.22 1.24 2.17
CA LEU A 100 -2.35 2.04 1.72
C LEU A 100 -2.09 3.50 2.08
N LEU A 101 -2.14 4.37 1.09
CA LEU A 101 -2.02 5.81 1.27
C LEU A 101 -3.36 6.41 1.67
N ILE A 102 -3.37 7.18 2.76
CA ILE A 102 -4.57 7.79 3.34
C ILE A 102 -4.45 9.31 3.28
N ARG A 103 -5.42 9.96 2.61
CA ARG A 103 -5.57 11.42 2.53
C ARG A 103 -6.03 11.97 3.87
N ASP A 104 -5.09 12.11 4.77
CA ASP A 104 -5.28 12.69 6.09
C ASP A 104 -4.08 13.60 6.39
N ARG A 105 -4.35 14.76 6.98
CA ARG A 105 -3.35 15.77 7.32
C ARG A 105 -2.64 15.48 8.63
N THR A 106 -3.20 14.58 9.43
CA THR A 106 -2.61 14.14 10.70
C THR A 106 -1.35 13.31 10.46
N VAL A 107 -0.40 13.43 11.37
CA VAL A 107 0.83 12.65 11.35
C VAL A 107 0.54 11.28 11.95
N ASN A 108 0.34 10.29 11.07
CA ASN A 108 0.09 8.91 11.48
C ASN A 108 0.55 7.86 10.46
N ALA A 109 0.85 6.69 10.99
CA ALA A 109 0.96 5.42 10.28
C ALA A 109 0.44 4.32 11.22
N PHE A 110 -0.02 3.21 10.67
CA PHE A 110 -0.52 2.09 11.48
C PHE A 110 -0.37 0.77 10.75
N ALA A 111 -0.14 -0.29 11.51
CA ALA A 111 -0.23 -1.67 11.06
C ALA A 111 -1.61 -2.29 11.31
N LEU A 112 -2.06 -3.13 10.38
CA LEU A 112 -3.23 -3.98 10.50
C LEU A 112 -2.83 -5.47 10.47
N PRO A 113 -3.65 -6.37 11.03
CA PRO A 113 -3.44 -7.81 10.88
C PRO A 113 -3.24 -8.22 9.42
N GLY A 114 -2.43 -9.25 9.17
CA GLY A 114 -2.26 -9.77 7.80
C GLY A 114 -1.29 -8.98 6.91
N GLY A 115 -0.50 -8.06 7.49
CA GLY A 115 0.54 -7.31 6.79
C GLY A 115 0.01 -6.19 5.90
N PHE A 116 -1.04 -5.49 6.33
CA PHE A 116 -1.49 -4.25 5.70
C PHE A 116 -1.09 -3.05 6.55
N PHE A 117 -0.73 -1.95 5.90
CA PHE A 117 -0.20 -0.76 6.56
C PHE A 117 -0.92 0.46 6.04
N GLY A 118 -1.38 1.34 6.92
CA GLY A 118 -1.88 2.66 6.57
C GLY A 118 -0.79 3.71 6.74
N LEU A 119 -0.65 4.59 5.75
CA LEU A 119 0.30 5.70 5.78
C LEU A 119 -0.45 7.00 5.48
N HIS A 120 -0.53 7.90 6.46
CA HIS A 120 -1.15 9.20 6.25
C HIS A 120 -0.23 10.10 5.43
N LEU A 121 -0.82 10.84 4.49
CA LEU A 121 -0.08 11.85 3.73
C LEU A 121 0.52 12.94 4.63
N GLY A 122 -0.09 13.22 5.78
CA GLY A 122 0.44 14.11 6.81
C GLY A 122 1.79 13.65 7.37
N LEU A 123 2.00 12.34 7.59
CA LEU A 123 3.31 11.81 7.98
C LEU A 123 4.33 11.99 6.87
N LEU A 124 3.98 11.62 5.63
CA LEU A 124 4.86 11.80 4.47
C LEU A 124 5.25 13.27 4.24
N ALA A 125 4.38 14.21 4.60
CA ALA A 125 4.65 15.64 4.42
C ALA A 125 5.58 16.25 5.49
N VAL A 126 5.88 15.54 6.57
CA VAL A 126 6.71 16.05 7.69
C VAL A 126 8.00 15.27 7.93
N VAL A 127 8.22 14.16 7.22
CA VAL A 127 9.50 13.45 7.22
C VAL A 127 10.47 14.16 6.28
N ASP A 128 11.66 14.51 6.77
CA ASP A 128 12.63 15.31 6.01
C ASP A 128 13.56 14.43 5.15
N THR A 129 13.69 13.14 5.52
CA THR A 129 14.57 12.19 4.87
C THR A 129 13.87 10.84 4.67
N PRO A 130 14.30 10.06 3.65
CA PRO A 130 13.82 8.69 3.48
C PRO A 130 14.12 7.82 4.72
N ASP A 131 15.17 8.12 5.48
CA ASP A 131 15.53 7.40 6.70
C ASP A 131 14.52 7.62 7.83
N GLN A 132 13.97 8.83 7.96
CA GLN A 132 12.90 9.11 8.93
C GLN A 132 11.63 8.34 8.54
N LEU A 133 11.23 8.35 7.26
CA LEU A 133 10.10 7.54 6.80
C LEU A 133 10.32 6.05 7.04
N ALA A 134 11.50 5.54 6.70
CA ALA A 134 11.86 4.15 6.90
C ALA A 134 11.82 3.76 8.39
N SER A 135 12.19 4.66 9.31
CA SER A 135 12.12 4.39 10.75
C SER A 135 10.69 4.13 11.24
N VAL A 136 9.73 4.93 10.79
CA VAL A 136 8.31 4.75 11.14
C VAL A 136 7.79 3.44 10.52
N LEU A 137 8.09 3.19 9.24
CA LEU A 137 7.66 1.96 8.58
C LEU A 137 8.32 0.70 9.17
N ALA A 138 9.56 0.78 9.65
CA ALA A 138 10.25 -0.31 10.32
C ALA A 138 9.65 -0.62 11.70
N HIS A 139 9.24 0.44 12.42
CA HIS A 139 8.49 0.32 13.67
C HIS A 139 7.14 -0.39 13.45
N GLU A 140 6.35 0.07 12.48
CA GLU A 140 5.07 -0.58 12.13
C GLU A 140 5.27 -2.02 11.65
N LEU A 141 6.28 -2.27 10.80
CA LEU A 141 6.64 -3.62 10.35
C LEU A 141 6.91 -4.55 11.54
N SER A 142 7.63 -4.05 12.54
CA SER A 142 7.95 -4.80 13.75
C SER A 142 6.70 -5.15 14.57
N HIS A 143 5.66 -4.30 14.57
CA HIS A 143 4.40 -4.68 15.21
C HIS A 143 3.75 -5.90 14.56
N VAL A 144 3.87 -6.02 13.23
CA VAL A 144 3.31 -7.14 12.46
C VAL A 144 4.17 -8.39 12.60
N THR A 145 5.49 -8.29 12.42
CA THR A 145 6.38 -9.46 12.52
C THR A 145 6.39 -10.06 13.92
N GLN A 146 6.27 -9.23 14.96
CA GLN A 146 6.15 -9.66 16.34
C GLN A 146 4.71 -10.00 16.76
N ARG A 147 3.77 -10.02 15.81
CA ARG A 147 2.36 -10.41 15.98
C ARG A 147 1.69 -9.71 17.16
N HIS A 148 2.00 -8.42 17.39
CA HIS A 148 1.54 -7.69 18.58
C HIS A 148 0.01 -7.66 18.68
N ILE A 149 -0.70 -7.49 17.57
CA ILE A 149 -2.16 -7.50 17.56
C ILE A 149 -2.68 -8.88 17.97
N SER A 150 -2.18 -9.96 17.37
CA SER A 150 -2.55 -11.35 17.74
C SER A 150 -2.30 -11.64 19.22
N ARG A 151 -1.14 -11.23 19.75
CA ARG A 151 -0.81 -11.37 21.17
C ARG A 151 -1.75 -10.59 22.07
N LEU A 152 -2.21 -9.40 21.66
CA LEU A 152 -3.23 -8.64 22.39
C LEU A 152 -4.58 -9.38 22.40
N ILE A 153 -5.01 -9.96 21.27
CA ILE A 153 -6.25 -10.75 21.19
C ILE A 153 -6.15 -11.95 22.14
N ALA A 154 -5.05 -12.70 22.10
CA ALA A 154 -4.85 -13.88 22.93
C ALA A 154 -4.81 -13.57 24.44
N GLN A 155 -4.33 -12.38 24.82
CA GLN A 155 -4.29 -11.93 26.22
C GLN A 155 -5.68 -11.57 26.78
N ASP A 156 -6.59 -11.06 25.94
CA ASP A 156 -7.96 -10.74 26.34
C ASP A 156 -8.93 -11.84 25.89
N LYS A 157 -9.20 -12.79 26.79
CA LYS A 157 -10.14 -13.91 26.55
C LYS A 157 -11.58 -13.48 26.22
N ARG A 158 -11.93 -12.20 26.41
CA ARG A 158 -13.25 -11.65 26.04
C ARG A 158 -13.24 -10.98 24.67
N ALA A 159 -12.07 -10.72 24.10
CA ALA A 159 -11.94 -10.05 22.84
C ALA A 159 -12.02 -11.03 21.67
N THR A 160 -13.06 -10.90 20.85
CA THR A 160 -13.14 -11.65 19.59
C THR A 160 -12.34 -10.92 18.50
N PRO A 161 -11.78 -11.65 17.51
CA PRO A 161 -11.12 -11.04 16.36
C PRO A 161 -12.00 -10.02 15.63
N LEU A 162 -13.30 -10.32 15.50
CA LEU A 162 -14.27 -9.38 14.92
C LEU A 162 -14.41 -8.10 15.76
N MET A 163 -14.54 -8.21 17.08
CA MET A 163 -14.64 -7.05 17.97
C MET A 163 -13.41 -6.15 17.81
N ILE A 164 -12.20 -6.73 17.85
CA ILE A 164 -10.95 -5.98 17.65
C ILE A 164 -10.89 -5.35 16.26
N GLY A 165 -11.29 -6.08 15.21
CA GLY A 165 -11.37 -5.53 13.85
C GLY A 165 -12.31 -4.33 13.75
N THR A 166 -13.49 -4.40 14.38
CA THR A 166 -14.44 -3.27 14.43
C THR A 166 -13.90 -2.10 15.24
N MET A 167 -13.18 -2.36 16.32
CA MET A 167 -12.50 -1.36 17.13
C MET A 167 -11.41 -0.64 16.35
N ILE A 168 -10.55 -1.37 15.63
CA ILE A 168 -9.50 -0.80 14.78
C ILE A 168 -10.11 0.08 13.69
N LEU A 169 -11.13 -0.42 12.99
CA LEU A 169 -11.84 0.35 11.96
C LEU A 169 -12.47 1.63 12.56
N GLY A 170 -13.11 1.50 13.72
CA GLY A 170 -13.70 2.62 14.45
C GLY A 170 -12.66 3.68 14.85
N ALA A 171 -11.50 3.27 15.35
CA ALA A 171 -10.40 4.17 15.71
C ALA A 171 -9.85 4.93 14.49
N ILE A 172 -9.68 4.25 13.36
CA ILE A 172 -9.23 4.85 12.10
C ILE A 172 -10.24 5.89 11.60
N ILE A 173 -11.55 5.58 11.65
CA ILE A 173 -12.60 6.52 11.23
C ILE A 173 -12.72 7.70 12.20
N ALA A 174 -12.70 7.44 13.52
CA ALA A 174 -12.82 8.48 14.54
C ALA A 174 -11.64 9.46 14.53
N GLY A 175 -10.43 8.99 14.17
CA GLY A 175 -9.25 9.83 14.00
C GLY A 175 -9.39 10.90 12.90
N ARG A 176 -10.37 10.77 11.99
CA ARG A 176 -10.55 11.63 10.82
C ARG A 176 -11.50 12.81 11.02
N SER A 177 -12.29 12.85 12.10
CA SER A 177 -13.39 13.83 12.26
C SER A 177 -13.06 14.88 13.33
N PRO A 178 -12.68 16.12 12.98
CA PRO A 178 -12.39 17.18 13.94
C PRO A 178 -13.63 17.99 14.35
N ASP A 179 -14.82 17.68 13.82
CA ASP A 179 -16.03 18.49 14.06
C ASP A 179 -16.55 18.36 15.51
N ALA A 180 -16.41 19.47 16.24
CA ALA A 180 -16.52 19.56 17.69
C ALA A 180 -17.86 19.10 18.32
N GLY A 181 -18.95 19.02 17.55
CA GLY A 181 -20.30 18.70 18.05
C GLY A 181 -20.60 17.20 18.19
N GLN A 182 -20.11 16.36 17.26
CA GLN A 182 -20.22 14.90 17.35
C GLN A 182 -19.00 14.25 18.02
N ALA A 183 -17.89 14.99 18.09
CA ALA A 183 -16.64 14.54 18.69
C ALA A 183 -16.72 14.22 20.19
N LEU A 184 -17.66 14.78 20.97
CA LEU A 184 -17.76 14.50 22.40
C LEU A 184 -18.41 13.14 22.72
N MET A 185 -19.43 12.73 21.96
CA MET A 185 -20.08 11.42 22.16
C MET A 185 -19.29 10.28 21.52
N VAL A 186 -18.77 10.49 20.31
CA VAL A 186 -17.90 9.52 19.62
C VAL A 186 -16.51 9.49 20.25
N GLY A 187 -15.98 10.61 20.71
CA GLY A 187 -14.62 10.72 21.24
C GLY A 187 -14.41 9.97 22.57
N GLY A 188 -15.38 9.96 23.48
CA GLY A 188 -15.27 9.19 24.73
C GLY A 188 -15.18 7.67 24.47
N GLN A 189 -16.02 7.16 23.55
CA GLN A 189 -16.01 5.76 23.14
C GLN A 189 -14.79 5.43 22.27
N ALA A 190 -14.41 6.30 21.34
CA ALA A 190 -13.23 6.13 20.50
C ALA A 190 -11.92 6.19 21.29
N LEU A 191 -11.81 7.06 22.30
CA LEU A 191 -10.66 7.09 23.20
C LEU A 191 -10.58 5.83 24.07
N ALA A 192 -11.72 5.30 24.52
CA ALA A 192 -11.77 4.02 25.23
C ALA A 192 -11.30 2.86 24.34
N VAL A 193 -11.79 2.81 23.09
CA VAL A 193 -11.36 1.83 22.07
C VAL A 193 -9.88 1.98 21.73
N GLN A 194 -9.41 3.20 21.50
CA GLN A 194 -8.00 3.48 21.24
C GLN A 194 -7.11 3.02 22.40
N ASN A 195 -7.49 3.32 23.65
CA ASN A 195 -6.73 2.89 24.82
C ASN A 195 -6.68 1.36 24.98
N GLN A 196 -7.73 0.65 24.53
CA GLN A 196 -7.74 -0.82 24.49
C GLN A 196 -6.84 -1.40 23.39
N LEU A 197 -6.62 -0.66 22.30
CA LEU A 197 -5.76 -1.05 21.19
C LEU A 197 -4.30 -0.61 21.34
N ASN A 198 -4.00 0.24 22.34
CA ASN A 198 -2.65 0.73 22.58
C ASN A 198 -1.71 -0.42 22.97
N PHE A 199 -0.58 -0.50 22.30
CA PHE A 199 0.43 -1.50 22.62
C PHE A 199 1.05 -1.25 23.99
N SER A 200 1.40 -2.35 24.68
CA SER A 200 2.09 -2.24 25.96
C SER A 200 3.46 -1.58 25.82
N ARG A 201 3.98 -0.99 26.91
CA ARG A 201 5.34 -0.42 26.91
C ARG A 201 6.41 -1.42 26.47
N GLY A 202 6.23 -2.70 26.78
CA GLY A 202 7.15 -3.76 26.36
C GLY A 202 7.11 -4.00 24.86
N MET A 203 5.91 -4.03 24.26
CA MET A 203 5.71 -4.18 22.82
C MET A 203 6.27 -2.99 22.04
N GLU A 204 6.11 -1.77 22.54
CA GLU A 204 6.70 -0.57 21.93
C GLU A 204 8.24 -0.62 21.93
N GLN A 205 8.86 -1.04 23.04
CA GLN A 205 10.32 -1.22 23.11
C GLN A 205 10.81 -2.36 22.20
N GLU A 206 10.02 -3.43 22.08
CA GLU A 206 10.30 -4.53 21.17
C GLU A 206 10.28 -4.04 19.71
N ALA A 207 9.23 -3.31 19.33
CA ALA A 207 9.06 -2.74 17.99
C ALA A 207 10.19 -1.74 17.65
N ASP A 208 10.55 -0.86 18.59
CA ASP A 208 11.65 0.10 18.40
C ASP A 208 12.98 -0.63 18.10
N ARG A 209 13.30 -1.66 18.88
CA ARG A 209 14.59 -2.36 18.78
C ARG A 209 14.70 -3.19 17.51
N MET A 210 13.61 -3.90 17.17
CA MET A 210 13.54 -4.70 15.95
C MET A 210 13.62 -3.77 14.74
N GLY A 211 12.76 -2.74 14.69
CA GLY A 211 12.71 -1.76 13.61
C GLY A 211 14.03 -1.02 13.41
N PHE A 212 14.67 -0.58 14.50
CA PHE A 212 15.99 0.04 14.46
C PHE A 212 17.04 -0.91 13.83
N SER A 213 16.99 -2.20 14.17
CA SER A 213 17.94 -3.19 13.65
C SER A 213 17.76 -3.50 12.16
N LEU A 214 16.58 -3.19 11.59
CA LEU A 214 16.28 -3.34 10.16
C LEU A 214 16.83 -2.19 9.30
N MET A 215 17.06 -1.01 9.89
CA MET A 215 17.42 0.21 9.15
C MET A 215 18.66 0.00 8.27
N GLN A 216 19.80 -0.33 8.88
CA GLN A 216 21.07 -0.48 8.15
C GLN A 216 21.03 -1.63 7.12
N PRO A 217 20.53 -2.84 7.43
CA PRO A 217 20.37 -3.92 6.46
C PRO A 217 19.44 -3.57 5.28
N ALA A 218 18.41 -2.76 5.52
CA ALA A 218 17.55 -2.23 4.46
C ALA A 218 18.23 -1.09 3.67
N GLY A 219 19.39 -0.61 4.10
CA GLY A 219 20.18 0.47 3.49
C GLY A 219 19.71 1.88 3.86
N PHE A 220 19.08 2.03 5.03
CA PHE A 220 18.69 3.31 5.62
C PHE A 220 19.59 3.65 6.82
N ALA A 221 19.79 4.94 7.06
CA ALA A 221 20.59 5.44 8.16
C ALA A 221 19.84 5.28 9.50
N PRO A 222 20.38 4.58 10.51
CA PRO A 222 19.72 4.43 11.82
C PRO A 222 19.43 5.77 12.54
N GLN A 223 20.13 6.84 12.17
CA GLN A 223 19.88 8.22 12.64
C GLN A 223 18.45 8.66 12.35
N GLY A 224 17.82 8.17 11.28
CA GLY A 224 16.43 8.49 10.96
C GLY A 224 15.47 8.17 12.11
N PHE A 225 15.74 7.10 12.86
CA PHE A 225 14.96 6.68 14.03
C PHE A 225 15.05 7.72 15.16
N VAL A 226 16.27 8.17 15.47
CA VAL A 226 16.54 9.18 16.50
C VAL A 226 15.94 10.53 16.10
N GLN A 227 16.17 10.96 14.85
CA GLN A 227 15.62 12.22 14.33
C GLN A 227 14.09 12.24 14.35
N MET A 228 13.45 11.11 14.02
CA MET A 228 12.00 11.00 14.11
C MET A 228 11.51 11.10 15.55
N PHE A 229 12.21 10.45 16.50
CA PHE A 229 11.89 10.55 17.93
C PHE A 229 12.05 11.97 18.48
N ASP A 230 13.10 12.69 18.08
CA ASP A 230 13.30 14.09 18.45
C ASP A 230 12.20 14.99 17.88
N LYS A 231 11.78 14.75 16.63
CA LYS A 231 10.66 15.45 15.98
C LYS A 231 9.36 15.23 16.75
N LEU A 232 9.07 13.98 17.11
CA LEU A 232 7.90 13.58 17.90
C LEU A 232 7.94 14.15 19.33
N GLN A 233 9.11 14.15 19.98
CA GLN A 233 9.29 14.75 21.30
C GLN A 233 9.03 16.26 21.26
N THR A 234 9.50 16.93 20.21
CA THR A 234 9.26 18.36 20.00
C THR A 234 7.78 18.65 19.79
N ALA A 235 7.09 17.86 18.96
CA ALA A 235 5.65 17.97 18.76
C ALA A 235 4.87 17.77 20.07
N ASN A 236 5.25 16.78 20.89
CA ASN A 236 4.61 16.51 22.18
C ASN A 236 4.78 17.67 23.18
N ARG A 237 5.94 18.35 23.18
CA ARG A 237 6.19 19.51 24.05
C ARG A 237 5.38 20.74 23.67
N LEU A 238 5.11 20.94 22.38
CA LEU A 238 4.39 22.11 21.87
C LEU A 238 2.87 22.03 22.08
N ASN A 239 2.40 21.07 22.90
CA ASN A 239 1.02 20.75 23.20
C ASN A 239 0.28 20.29 21.93
N ASP A 240 0.21 18.98 21.72
CA ASP A 240 -0.43 18.37 20.55
C ASP A 240 -1.86 18.91 20.39
N ASN A 241 -2.07 19.70 19.32
CA ASN A 241 -3.39 20.23 18.94
C ASN A 241 -4.28 19.15 18.27
N GLY A 242 -3.93 17.88 18.42
CA GLY A 242 -4.57 16.72 17.80
C GLY A 242 -4.01 16.36 16.43
N SER A 243 -2.97 17.05 15.96
CA SER A 243 -2.34 16.79 14.65
C SER A 243 -1.38 15.60 14.65
N TRP A 244 -1.04 15.05 15.82
CA TRP A 244 -0.14 13.90 15.95
C TRP A 244 -0.80 12.66 16.61
N PRO A 245 -1.86 12.07 16.01
CA PRO A 245 -2.48 10.84 16.52
C PRO A 245 -1.50 9.69 16.78
N TRP A 246 -0.39 9.61 16.04
CA TRP A 246 0.65 8.59 16.24
C TRP A 246 1.17 8.56 17.69
N LEU A 247 1.30 9.72 18.36
CA LEU A 247 1.74 9.78 19.76
C LEU A 247 0.71 9.21 20.75
N ARG A 248 -0.55 9.08 20.35
CA ARG A 248 -1.61 8.48 21.16
C ARG A 248 -1.61 6.95 21.04
N SER A 249 -1.33 6.41 19.85
CA SER A 249 -1.20 4.97 19.62
C SER A 249 0.16 4.42 20.02
N HIS A 250 1.23 5.23 19.89
CA HIS A 250 2.61 4.90 20.22
C HIS A 250 3.21 5.91 21.21
N PRO A 251 2.86 5.84 22.51
CA PRO A 251 3.35 6.80 23.49
C PRO A 251 4.88 6.84 23.58
N LEU A 252 5.45 7.99 23.25
CA LEU A 252 6.89 8.21 23.29
C LEU A 252 7.34 8.53 24.72
N THR A 253 8.25 7.72 25.27
CA THR A 253 8.78 7.89 26.63
C THR A 253 10.25 8.27 26.61
N SER A 254 10.74 8.95 27.66
CA SER A 254 12.16 9.28 27.81
C SER A 254 13.06 8.04 27.77
N GLN A 255 12.57 6.90 28.26
CA GLN A 255 13.28 5.61 28.22
C GLN A 255 13.47 5.10 26.78
N ARG A 256 12.43 5.15 25.95
CA ARG A 256 12.51 4.76 24.52
C ARG A 256 13.48 5.65 23.76
N ILE A 257 13.40 6.97 23.98
CA ILE A 257 14.32 7.94 23.40
C ILE A 257 15.76 7.62 23.78
N ALA A 258 16.03 7.46 25.08
CA ALA A 258 17.36 7.11 25.57
C ALA A 258 17.90 5.78 25.00
N ASP A 259 17.05 4.76 24.86
CA ASP A 259 17.43 3.47 24.26
C ASP A 259 17.83 3.64 22.79
N MET A 260 17.07 4.41 22.00
CA MET A 260 17.42 4.65 20.58
C MET A 260 18.70 5.46 20.42
N HIS A 261 18.91 6.50 21.24
CA HIS A 261 20.18 7.24 21.24
C HIS A 261 21.37 6.34 21.64
N ALA A 262 21.20 5.47 22.63
CA ALA A 262 22.27 4.58 23.09
C ALA A 262 22.66 3.52 22.06
N ARG A 263 21.75 3.17 21.14
CA ARG A 263 21.97 2.21 20.06
C ARG A 263 22.61 2.79 18.81
N LEU A 264 22.68 4.12 18.72
CA LEU A 264 23.22 4.77 17.54
C LEU A 264 24.71 4.40 17.36
N PRO A 265 25.10 3.84 16.21
CA PRO A 265 26.50 3.55 15.94
C PRO A 265 27.36 4.82 16.07
N LYS A 266 28.56 4.69 16.63
CA LYS A 266 29.50 5.82 16.74
C LYS A 266 30.10 6.22 15.39
N ASP A 267 30.28 5.25 14.51
CA ASP A 267 30.84 5.41 13.17
C ASP A 267 29.73 5.24 12.15
N LEU A 268 29.04 6.34 11.86
CA LEU A 268 27.96 6.34 10.89
C LEU A 268 28.47 6.73 9.51
N PRO A 269 28.09 6.00 8.44
CA PRO A 269 28.37 6.47 7.09
C PRO A 269 27.67 7.83 6.89
N PRO A 270 28.28 8.74 6.12
CA PRO A 270 27.66 10.02 5.81
C PRO A 270 26.32 9.79 5.12
N ALA A 271 25.33 10.62 5.44
CA ALA A 271 24.04 10.58 4.76
C ALA A 271 24.25 10.72 3.24
N PRO A 272 23.49 9.97 2.41
CA PRO A 272 23.56 10.14 0.97
C PRO A 272 23.25 11.60 0.61
N PRO A 273 23.93 12.17 -0.40
CA PRO A 273 23.74 13.56 -0.78
C PRO A 273 22.29 13.79 -1.26
N GLU A 274 21.66 14.82 -0.70
CA GLU A 274 20.39 15.46 -1.09
C GLU A 274 19.32 14.50 -1.68
N PRO A 275 18.37 14.01 -0.87
CA PRO A 275 17.32 13.09 -1.34
C PRO A 275 16.24 13.83 -2.13
N LEU A 276 16.56 14.34 -3.33
CA LEU A 276 15.67 15.17 -4.15
C LEU A 276 14.36 14.45 -4.50
N GLU A 277 14.41 13.15 -4.83
CA GLU A 277 13.20 12.34 -5.04
C GLU A 277 12.30 12.38 -3.80
N HIS A 278 12.86 12.22 -2.59
CA HIS A 278 12.08 12.29 -1.36
C HIS A 278 11.42 13.66 -1.20
N ALA A 279 12.14 14.76 -1.45
CA ALA A 279 11.58 16.10 -1.40
C ALA A 279 10.41 16.30 -2.39
N MET A 280 10.49 15.70 -3.59
CA MET A 280 9.37 15.70 -4.53
C MET A 280 8.17 14.91 -4.01
N MET A 281 8.39 13.79 -3.31
CA MET A 281 7.31 12.98 -2.72
C MET A 281 6.67 13.64 -1.51
N VAL A 282 7.45 14.28 -0.63
CA VAL A 282 6.97 15.13 0.47
C VAL A 282 6.09 16.24 -0.09
N ALA A 283 6.55 16.92 -1.14
CA ALA A 283 5.80 17.97 -1.82
C ALA A 283 4.48 17.44 -2.46
N ARG A 284 4.54 16.29 -3.15
CA ARG A 284 3.36 15.62 -3.72
C ARG A 284 2.34 15.26 -2.64
N ALA A 285 2.76 14.62 -1.55
CA ALA A 285 1.90 14.31 -0.40
C ALA A 285 1.25 15.60 0.16
N GLY A 286 2.04 16.66 0.30
CA GLY A 286 1.63 18.02 0.64
C GLY A 286 0.41 18.52 -0.14
N VAL A 287 0.45 18.39 -1.46
CA VAL A 287 -0.63 18.85 -2.36
C VAL A 287 -1.83 17.90 -2.32
N LEU A 288 -1.59 16.58 -2.31
CA LEU A 288 -2.64 15.55 -2.32
C LEU A 288 -3.50 15.54 -1.05
N MET A 289 -2.99 16.08 0.07
CA MET A 289 -3.77 16.38 1.29
C MET A 289 -4.86 17.44 1.09
N ARG A 290 -4.88 18.14 -0.06
CA ARG A 290 -5.82 19.21 -0.41
C ARG A 290 -5.91 20.29 0.66
N PRO A 291 -4.82 21.02 0.96
CA PRO A 291 -4.77 22.02 2.03
C PRO A 291 -5.76 23.18 1.84
N GLY A 292 -6.18 23.45 0.60
CA GLY A 292 -7.09 24.52 0.22
C GLY A 292 -6.46 25.48 -0.80
N VAL A 293 -7.30 26.26 -1.48
CA VAL A 293 -6.90 27.15 -2.58
C VAL A 293 -5.84 28.17 -2.15
N GLU A 294 -6.00 28.76 -0.97
CA GLU A 294 -5.07 29.83 -0.55
C GLU A 294 -3.68 29.31 -0.22
N ARG A 295 -3.59 28.09 0.31
CA ARG A 295 -2.29 27.45 0.51
C ARG A 295 -1.62 27.11 -0.82
N TRP A 296 -2.40 26.65 -1.81
CA TRP A 296 -1.88 26.41 -3.16
C TRP A 296 -1.35 27.69 -3.81
N ARG A 297 -2.09 28.80 -3.72
CA ARG A 297 -1.63 30.10 -4.23
C ARG A 297 -0.37 30.60 -3.51
N GLN A 298 -0.28 30.40 -2.21
CA GLN A 298 0.93 30.73 -1.45
C GLN A 298 2.15 29.97 -1.99
N TRP A 299 2.05 28.65 -2.19
CA TRP A 299 3.17 27.86 -2.74
C TRP A 299 3.57 28.28 -4.14
N ILE A 300 2.58 28.61 -4.99
CA ILE A 300 2.84 29.16 -6.33
C ILE A 300 3.63 30.46 -6.24
N ALA A 301 3.23 31.38 -5.37
CA ALA A 301 3.93 32.64 -5.16
C ALA A 301 5.37 32.41 -4.64
N GLU A 302 5.54 31.57 -3.63
CA GLU A 302 6.85 31.22 -3.06
C GLU A 302 7.82 30.65 -4.12
N ALA A 303 7.30 29.83 -5.06
CA ALA A 303 8.10 29.27 -6.14
C ALA A 303 8.59 30.28 -7.18
N GLN A 304 7.94 31.46 -7.26
CA GLN A 304 8.28 32.55 -8.17
C GLN A 304 9.17 33.61 -7.54
N GLU A 305 9.38 33.57 -6.22
CA GLU A 305 10.19 34.56 -5.54
C GLU A 305 11.67 34.44 -5.89
N ALA A 306 12.32 35.58 -6.18
CA ALA A 306 13.73 35.62 -6.53
C ALA A 306 14.65 35.02 -5.44
N ARG A 307 14.25 35.11 -4.15
CA ARG A 307 15.04 34.54 -3.04
C ARG A 307 15.14 33.02 -3.09
N LEU A 308 14.26 32.33 -3.81
CA LEU A 308 14.29 30.87 -3.91
C LEU A 308 15.61 30.38 -4.52
N SER A 309 16.21 31.12 -5.45
CA SER A 309 17.49 30.72 -6.08
C SER A 309 18.64 30.63 -5.08
N GLY A 310 18.58 31.35 -3.95
CA GLY A 310 19.58 31.30 -2.89
C GLY A 310 19.37 30.21 -1.84
N ARG A 311 18.29 29.42 -1.94
CA ARG A 311 17.98 28.29 -1.05
C ARG A 311 18.72 27.03 -1.47
N SER A 312 18.78 26.02 -0.59
CA SER A 312 19.41 24.73 -0.92
C SER A 312 18.68 24.02 -2.07
N LEU A 313 19.35 23.12 -2.79
CA LEU A 313 18.73 22.46 -3.95
C LEU A 313 17.48 21.67 -3.56
N ILE A 314 17.51 20.96 -2.42
CA ILE A 314 16.35 20.24 -1.90
C ILE A 314 15.15 21.15 -1.62
N GLU A 315 15.38 22.35 -1.07
CA GLU A 315 14.32 23.34 -0.82
C GLU A 315 13.73 23.87 -2.13
N ARG A 316 14.57 24.15 -3.13
CA ARG A 316 14.10 24.60 -4.45
C ARG A 316 13.27 23.55 -5.17
N VAL A 317 13.76 22.31 -5.20
CA VAL A 317 13.06 21.17 -5.83
C VAL A 317 11.72 20.90 -5.16
N GLY A 318 11.69 20.88 -3.83
CA GLY A 318 10.46 20.70 -3.05
C GLY A 318 9.45 21.80 -3.34
N ALA A 319 9.85 23.07 -3.23
CA ALA A 319 8.97 24.22 -3.45
C ALA A 319 8.42 24.25 -4.89
N ARG A 320 9.26 24.02 -5.90
CA ARG A 320 8.82 24.01 -7.31
C ARG A 320 7.90 22.83 -7.61
N THR A 321 8.19 21.65 -7.06
CA THR A 321 7.30 20.48 -7.20
C THR A 321 5.92 20.76 -6.61
N GLN A 322 5.87 21.32 -5.39
CA GLN A 322 4.62 21.73 -4.75
C GLN A 322 3.84 22.74 -5.59
N ALA A 323 4.53 23.75 -6.13
CA ALA A 323 3.92 24.79 -6.93
C ALA A 323 3.40 24.30 -8.29
N VAL A 324 4.12 23.40 -8.98
CA VAL A 324 3.65 22.77 -10.22
C VAL A 324 2.35 22.00 -9.98
N LEU A 325 2.35 21.12 -8.98
CA LEU A 325 1.17 20.32 -8.63
C LEU A 325 0.02 21.21 -8.12
N ALA A 326 0.30 22.26 -7.36
CA ALA A 326 -0.70 23.22 -6.91
C ALA A 326 -1.34 23.99 -8.08
N ALA A 327 -0.53 24.46 -9.04
CA ALA A 327 -1.03 25.12 -10.24
C ALA A 327 -1.86 24.17 -11.12
N GLU A 328 -1.48 22.89 -11.18
CA GLU A 328 -2.29 21.85 -11.83
C GLU A 328 -3.65 21.65 -11.15
N GLN A 329 -3.70 21.60 -9.81
CA GLN A 329 -4.98 21.51 -9.07
C GLN A 329 -5.89 22.72 -9.34
N LEU A 330 -5.30 23.90 -9.57
CA LEU A 330 -6.02 25.12 -9.96
C LEU A 330 -6.33 25.20 -11.47
N LYS A 331 -5.93 24.19 -12.24
CA LYS A 331 -6.06 24.12 -13.72
C LYS A 331 -5.32 25.24 -14.45
N GLU A 332 -4.29 25.81 -13.82
CA GLU A 332 -3.43 26.85 -14.40
C GLU A 332 -2.26 26.21 -15.17
N TYR A 333 -2.58 25.39 -16.18
CA TYR A 333 -1.59 24.52 -16.85
C TYR A 333 -0.42 25.29 -17.49
N LYS A 334 -0.66 26.49 -18.01
CA LYS A 334 0.40 27.35 -18.56
C LYS A 334 1.39 27.81 -17.47
N LEU A 335 0.87 28.14 -16.29
CA LEU A 335 1.68 28.52 -15.16
C LEU A 335 2.47 27.32 -14.64
N ALA A 336 1.80 26.17 -14.47
CA ALA A 336 2.44 24.91 -14.07
C ALA A 336 3.61 24.56 -15.00
N ARG A 337 3.42 24.64 -16.34
CA ARG A 337 4.50 24.39 -17.32
C ARG A 337 5.67 25.37 -17.18
N THR A 338 5.40 26.63 -16.87
CA THR A 338 6.44 27.66 -16.69
C THR A 338 7.30 27.34 -15.45
N ILE A 339 6.67 27.01 -14.32
CA ILE A 339 7.38 26.63 -13.09
C ILE A 339 8.13 25.31 -13.30
N PHE A 340 7.53 24.37 -14.03
CA PHE A 340 8.09 23.06 -14.32
C PHE A 340 9.42 23.13 -15.10
N THR A 341 9.58 24.08 -16.03
CA THR A 341 10.86 24.29 -16.73
C THR A 341 12.01 24.58 -15.76
N ALA A 342 11.77 25.35 -14.70
CA ALA A 342 12.77 25.62 -13.67
C ALA A 342 13.04 24.39 -12.78
N LEU A 343 12.01 23.59 -12.49
CA LEU A 343 12.16 22.31 -11.80
C LEU A 343 13.02 21.32 -12.60
N GLN A 344 12.79 21.18 -13.91
CA GLN A 344 13.59 20.32 -14.79
C GLN A 344 15.08 20.71 -14.79
N ALA A 345 15.39 22.00 -14.67
CA ALA A 345 16.77 22.46 -14.56
C ALA A 345 17.40 22.10 -13.21
N ASP A 346 16.66 22.21 -12.11
CA ASP A 346 17.15 21.88 -10.76
C ASP A 346 17.46 20.38 -10.62
N VAL A 347 16.61 19.50 -11.17
CA VAL A 347 16.77 18.05 -10.99
C VAL A 347 17.82 17.43 -11.91
N ARG A 348 18.42 18.21 -12.83
CA ARG A 348 19.35 17.71 -13.84
C ARG A 348 20.56 17.03 -13.20
N GLY A 349 20.89 15.83 -13.67
CA GLY A 349 22.00 15.03 -13.14
C GLY A 349 21.63 14.17 -11.94
N HIS A 350 20.37 14.22 -11.48
CA HIS A 350 19.85 13.38 -10.40
C HIS A 350 18.81 12.40 -10.97
N ALA A 351 19.25 11.23 -11.43
CA ALA A 351 18.44 10.29 -12.22
C ALA A 351 17.06 9.96 -11.62
N ALA A 352 16.97 9.75 -10.30
CA ALA A 352 15.69 9.49 -9.63
C ALA A 352 14.74 10.69 -9.72
N ALA A 353 15.23 11.91 -9.41
CA ALA A 353 14.43 13.13 -9.50
C ALA A 353 14.08 13.49 -10.96
N GLU A 354 14.97 13.23 -11.92
CA GLU A 354 14.68 13.39 -13.35
C GLU A 354 13.55 12.44 -13.80
N ARG A 355 13.54 11.19 -13.33
CA ARG A 355 12.43 10.26 -13.59
C ARG A 355 11.12 10.81 -13.02
N GLN A 356 11.13 11.30 -11.78
CA GLN A 356 9.94 11.89 -11.18
C GLN A 356 9.45 13.13 -11.93
N ALA A 357 10.36 13.95 -12.45
CA ALA A 357 10.01 15.10 -13.28
C ALA A 357 9.38 14.67 -14.62
N ARG A 358 9.85 13.59 -15.26
CA ARG A 358 9.21 13.05 -16.49
C ARG A 358 7.80 12.54 -16.25
N LEU A 359 7.56 11.84 -15.13
CA LEU A 359 6.23 11.39 -14.74
C LEU A 359 5.29 12.60 -14.53
N MET A 360 5.79 13.64 -13.85
CA MET A 360 5.04 14.88 -13.64
C MET A 360 4.76 15.64 -14.94
N GLU A 361 5.68 15.63 -15.90
CA GLU A 361 5.46 16.21 -17.23
C GLU A 361 4.32 15.49 -17.96
N ALA A 362 4.29 14.16 -17.89
CA ALA A 362 3.24 13.35 -18.48
C ALA A 362 1.87 13.57 -17.80
N GLU A 363 1.84 13.63 -16.46
CA GLU A 363 0.64 13.98 -15.69
C GLU A 363 0.11 15.37 -16.10
N LEU A 364 0.98 16.38 -16.13
CA LEU A 364 0.62 17.74 -16.51
C LEU A 364 0.14 17.85 -17.96
N ALA A 365 0.73 17.06 -18.87
CA ALA A 365 0.30 16.98 -20.26
C ALA A 365 -1.10 16.34 -20.37
N LEU A 366 -1.35 15.21 -19.69
CA LEU A 366 -2.66 14.57 -19.62
C LEU A 366 -3.73 15.47 -19.01
N ALA A 367 -3.41 16.13 -17.89
CA ALA A 367 -4.32 17.07 -17.22
C ALA A 367 -4.68 18.26 -18.13
N GLY A 368 -3.76 18.68 -18.99
CA GLY A 368 -3.98 19.70 -20.02
C GLY A 368 -4.64 19.19 -21.31
N GLY A 369 -4.97 17.90 -21.41
CA GLY A 369 -5.58 17.29 -22.60
C GLY A 369 -4.62 16.99 -23.76
N ASP A 370 -3.31 16.98 -23.50
CA ASP A 370 -2.24 16.79 -24.49
C ASP A 370 -1.61 15.40 -24.36
N ALA A 371 -2.39 14.36 -24.70
CA ALA A 371 -1.94 12.97 -24.63
C ALA A 371 -0.68 12.66 -25.49
N PRO A 372 -0.51 13.22 -26.70
CA PRO A 372 0.74 13.06 -27.45
C PRO A 372 1.97 13.61 -26.72
N ALA A 373 1.88 14.76 -26.06
CA ALA A 373 2.97 15.28 -25.25
C ALA A 373 3.26 14.38 -24.03
N ALA A 374 2.22 13.78 -23.43
CA ALA A 374 2.41 12.83 -22.33
C ALA A 374 3.20 11.59 -22.78
N LEU A 375 2.84 10.99 -23.91
CA LEU A 375 3.59 9.86 -24.49
C LEU A 375 5.03 10.23 -24.83
N LYS A 376 5.25 11.45 -25.34
CA LYS A 376 6.60 11.96 -25.62
C LYS A 376 7.43 12.09 -24.34
N ALA A 377 6.85 12.58 -23.25
CA ALA A 377 7.53 12.72 -21.95
C ALA A 377 7.89 11.36 -21.34
N LEU A 378 6.99 10.37 -21.46
CA LEU A 378 7.23 8.99 -21.02
C LEU A 378 8.28 8.27 -21.87
N GLY A 379 8.47 8.70 -23.13
CA GLY A 379 9.35 8.04 -24.08
C GLY A 379 8.81 6.69 -24.57
N PRO A 380 9.65 5.87 -25.22
CA PRO A 380 9.23 4.54 -25.69
C PRO A 380 8.90 3.62 -24.51
N ALA A 381 7.95 2.71 -24.72
CA ALA A 381 7.62 1.68 -23.72
C ALA A 381 8.84 0.79 -23.47
N ALA A 382 9.09 0.45 -22.21
CA ALA A 382 10.15 -0.47 -21.81
C ALA A 382 9.61 -1.90 -21.65
N ASP A 383 10.45 -2.91 -21.88
CA ASP A 383 10.08 -4.33 -21.72
C ASP A 383 9.56 -4.68 -20.31
N LYS A 384 10.04 -3.94 -19.29
CA LYS A 384 9.58 -4.00 -17.90
C LYS A 384 9.24 -2.59 -17.42
N GLU A 385 8.23 -2.00 -18.05
CA GLU A 385 7.78 -0.66 -17.71
C GLU A 385 7.31 -0.60 -16.24
N PRO A 386 7.83 0.35 -15.44
CA PRO A 386 7.38 0.49 -14.06
C PRO A 386 5.91 0.93 -14.00
N ARG A 387 5.30 0.68 -12.85
CA ARG A 387 3.85 0.83 -12.66
C ARG A 387 3.32 2.24 -12.99
N PRO A 388 3.96 3.35 -12.54
CA PRO A 388 3.44 4.68 -12.83
C PRO A 388 3.48 5.02 -14.32
N GLU A 389 4.57 4.70 -15.02
CA GLU A 389 4.70 4.90 -16.46
C GLU A 389 3.64 4.11 -17.22
N MET A 390 3.44 2.84 -16.88
CA MET A 390 2.43 1.99 -17.53
C MET A 390 1.02 2.56 -17.36
N LEU A 391 0.66 3.03 -16.16
CA LEU A 391 -0.65 3.63 -15.89
C LEU A 391 -0.85 4.96 -16.64
N LEU A 392 0.15 5.82 -16.69
CA LEU A 392 0.09 7.09 -17.44
C LEU A 392 0.06 6.84 -18.95
N ARG A 393 0.82 5.86 -19.44
CA ARG A 393 0.82 5.44 -20.84
C ARG A 393 -0.55 4.90 -21.25
N ALA A 394 -1.16 4.05 -20.42
CA ALA A 394 -2.51 3.55 -20.67
C ALA A 394 -3.54 4.69 -20.78
N GLN A 395 -3.48 5.67 -19.87
CA GLN A 395 -4.34 6.87 -19.94
C GLN A 395 -4.12 7.67 -21.22
N ALA A 396 -2.86 7.89 -21.60
CA ALA A 396 -2.53 8.63 -22.82
C ALA A 396 -3.00 7.92 -24.08
N LEU A 397 -2.78 6.60 -24.18
CA LEU A 397 -3.18 5.79 -25.33
C LEU A 397 -4.70 5.66 -25.47
N LEU A 398 -5.42 5.56 -24.35
CA LEU A 398 -6.88 5.65 -24.32
C LEU A 398 -7.37 6.99 -24.90
N ALA A 399 -6.70 8.09 -24.57
CA ALA A 399 -7.06 9.40 -25.09
C ALA A 399 -6.73 9.59 -26.58
N THR A 400 -5.79 8.82 -27.13
CA THR A 400 -5.43 8.85 -28.57
C THR A 400 -6.07 7.74 -29.40
N GLY A 401 -6.79 6.79 -28.79
CA GLY A 401 -7.40 5.64 -29.47
C GLY A 401 -6.42 4.56 -29.91
N ASP A 402 -5.30 4.39 -29.20
CA ASP A 402 -4.27 3.35 -29.47
C ASP A 402 -4.02 2.47 -28.23
N ALA A 403 -5.09 2.21 -27.47
CA ALA A 403 -5.02 1.49 -26.20
C ALA A 403 -4.60 0.02 -26.37
N ALA A 404 -4.84 -0.59 -27.54
CA ALA A 404 -4.37 -1.93 -27.89
C ALA A 404 -2.89 -2.18 -27.57
N SER A 405 -2.03 -1.17 -27.79
CA SER A 405 -0.58 -1.32 -27.66
C SER A 405 -0.10 -1.56 -26.22
N VAL A 406 -0.87 -1.18 -25.19
CA VAL A 406 -0.49 -1.35 -23.77
C VAL A 406 -1.05 -2.63 -23.14
N VAL A 407 -2.01 -3.29 -23.82
CA VAL A 407 -2.72 -4.48 -23.32
C VAL A 407 -1.76 -5.57 -22.82
N GLY A 408 -0.76 -5.93 -23.64
CA GLY A 408 0.15 -7.04 -23.32
C GLY A 408 0.98 -6.79 -22.05
N ALA A 409 1.45 -5.55 -21.87
CA ALA A 409 2.18 -5.14 -20.68
C ALA A 409 1.29 -5.19 -19.44
N MET A 410 0.06 -4.67 -19.52
CA MET A 410 -0.89 -4.68 -18.41
C MET A 410 -1.34 -6.09 -18.03
N GLN A 411 -1.59 -6.97 -19.01
CA GLN A 411 -1.91 -8.38 -18.76
C GLN A 411 -0.76 -9.10 -18.04
N THR A 412 0.47 -8.85 -18.47
CA THR A 412 1.67 -9.40 -17.82
C THR A 412 1.76 -8.88 -16.39
N TRP A 413 1.54 -7.59 -16.17
CA TRP A 413 1.56 -6.97 -14.85
C TRP A 413 0.56 -7.62 -13.89
N VAL A 414 -0.71 -7.70 -14.26
CA VAL A 414 -1.77 -8.22 -13.37
C VAL A 414 -1.68 -9.73 -13.15
N THR A 415 -0.95 -10.45 -14.02
CA THR A 415 -0.60 -11.85 -13.79
C THR A 415 0.43 -11.98 -12.66
N LEU A 416 1.41 -11.07 -12.61
CA LEU A 416 2.45 -11.05 -11.58
C LEU A 416 2.00 -10.33 -10.29
N HIS A 417 1.06 -9.39 -10.40
CA HIS A 417 0.57 -8.55 -9.31
C HIS A 417 -0.98 -8.57 -9.27
N PRO A 418 -1.60 -9.73 -8.99
CA PRO A 418 -3.05 -9.89 -9.07
C PRO A 418 -3.84 -9.01 -8.10
N HIS A 419 -3.19 -8.47 -7.06
CA HIS A 419 -3.79 -7.58 -6.06
C HIS A 419 -3.65 -6.08 -6.38
N ASP A 420 -3.23 -5.73 -7.61
CA ASP A 420 -3.16 -4.34 -8.08
C ASP A 420 -4.47 -3.90 -8.74
N GLY A 421 -5.44 -3.50 -7.91
CA GLY A 421 -6.78 -3.11 -8.37
C GLY A 421 -6.79 -1.93 -9.34
N ALA A 422 -5.83 -1.00 -9.24
CA ALA A 422 -5.77 0.15 -10.14
C ALA A 422 -5.35 -0.26 -11.56
N VAL A 423 -4.41 -1.20 -11.70
CA VAL A 423 -4.03 -1.72 -13.03
C VAL A 423 -5.13 -2.59 -13.61
N TRP A 424 -5.82 -3.41 -12.80
CA TRP A 424 -7.03 -4.11 -13.25
C TRP A 424 -8.12 -3.16 -13.75
N GLN A 425 -8.37 -2.07 -13.03
CA GLN A 425 -9.37 -1.07 -13.41
C GLN A 425 -8.97 -0.32 -14.69
N ALA A 426 -7.70 0.04 -14.84
CA ALA A 426 -7.20 0.64 -16.07
C ALA A 426 -7.29 -0.35 -17.26
N LEU A 427 -6.95 -1.63 -17.04
CA LEU A 427 -7.04 -2.68 -18.05
C LEU A 427 -8.50 -2.92 -18.48
N ALA A 428 -9.45 -2.82 -17.56
CA ALA A 428 -10.87 -2.85 -17.91
C ALA A 428 -11.25 -1.73 -18.87
N GLN A 429 -10.79 -0.50 -18.61
CA GLN A 429 -11.06 0.64 -19.49
C GLN A 429 -10.43 0.46 -20.88
N VAL A 430 -9.21 -0.09 -20.94
CA VAL A 430 -8.56 -0.47 -22.20
C VAL A 430 -9.39 -1.51 -22.96
N TRP A 431 -9.83 -2.59 -22.29
CA TRP A 431 -10.66 -3.60 -22.96
C TRP A 431 -12.00 -3.06 -23.46
N ARG A 432 -12.58 -2.11 -22.74
CA ARG A 432 -13.81 -1.46 -23.16
C ARG A 432 -13.61 -0.65 -24.44
N ASP A 433 -12.50 0.08 -24.54
CA ASP A 433 -12.10 0.85 -25.72
C ASP A 433 -11.89 -0.08 -26.95
N GLU A 434 -11.25 -1.22 -26.73
CA GLU A 434 -11.05 -2.27 -27.74
C GLU A 434 -12.33 -3.07 -28.10
N GLY A 435 -13.50 -2.72 -27.54
CA GLY A 435 -14.76 -3.42 -27.77
C GLY A 435 -14.84 -4.83 -27.14
N GLN A 436 -13.89 -5.21 -26.31
CA GLN A 436 -13.79 -6.51 -25.64
C GLN A 436 -14.59 -6.51 -24.32
N VAL A 437 -15.92 -6.42 -24.42
CA VAL A 437 -16.81 -6.17 -23.28
C VAL A 437 -16.70 -7.23 -22.17
N LEU A 438 -16.64 -8.53 -22.51
CA LEU A 438 -16.50 -9.59 -21.49
C LEU A 438 -15.17 -9.49 -20.74
N ARG A 439 -14.08 -9.15 -21.42
CA ARG A 439 -12.77 -8.93 -20.80
C ARG A 439 -12.78 -7.70 -19.90
N SER A 440 -13.45 -6.62 -20.31
CA SER A 440 -13.67 -5.44 -19.47
C SER A 440 -14.39 -5.81 -18.17
N ILE A 441 -15.51 -6.53 -18.25
CA ILE A 441 -16.29 -6.93 -17.06
C ILE A 441 -15.48 -7.85 -16.14
N ARG A 442 -14.74 -8.81 -16.72
CA ARG A 442 -13.83 -9.65 -15.94
C ARG A 442 -12.77 -8.82 -15.23
N ALA A 443 -12.11 -7.90 -15.91
CA ALA A 443 -11.09 -7.04 -15.31
C ALA A 443 -11.69 -6.13 -14.21
N GLU A 444 -12.91 -5.63 -14.38
CA GLU A 444 -13.64 -4.91 -13.31
C GLU A 444 -13.91 -5.80 -12.10
N ALA A 445 -14.29 -7.06 -12.32
CA ALA A 445 -14.52 -8.01 -11.24
C ALA A 445 -13.22 -8.35 -10.50
N GLU A 446 -12.11 -8.57 -11.21
CA GLU A 446 -10.80 -8.79 -10.60
C GLU A 446 -10.28 -7.56 -9.85
N ALA A 447 -10.60 -6.34 -10.31
CA ALA A 447 -10.30 -5.11 -9.55
C ALA A 447 -11.02 -5.10 -8.19
N GLN A 448 -12.27 -5.59 -8.13
CA GLN A 448 -12.99 -5.75 -6.85
C GLN A 448 -12.36 -6.83 -5.96
N VAL A 449 -11.92 -7.96 -6.56
CA VAL A 449 -11.17 -8.99 -5.83
C VAL A 449 -9.87 -8.42 -5.24
N ALA A 450 -9.14 -7.62 -6.01
CA ALA A 450 -7.90 -6.97 -5.56
C ALA A 450 -8.12 -5.96 -4.41
N HIS A 451 -9.34 -5.43 -4.27
CA HIS A 451 -9.75 -4.58 -3.15
C HIS A 451 -10.49 -5.36 -2.04
N TYR A 452 -10.51 -6.69 -2.09
CA TYR A 452 -11.20 -7.55 -1.13
C TYR A 452 -12.72 -7.32 -1.06
N ASP A 453 -13.29 -6.68 -2.09
CA ASP A 453 -14.73 -6.52 -2.26
C ASP A 453 -15.31 -7.75 -2.97
N TYR A 454 -15.32 -8.89 -2.27
CA TYR A 454 -15.77 -10.16 -2.85
C TYR A 454 -17.25 -10.13 -3.26
N ALA A 455 -18.09 -9.36 -2.55
CA ALA A 455 -19.49 -9.18 -2.92
C ALA A 455 -19.62 -8.42 -4.25
N GLY A 456 -18.95 -7.28 -4.39
CA GLY A 456 -18.91 -6.51 -5.63
C GLY A 456 -18.30 -7.31 -6.79
N ALA A 457 -17.27 -8.12 -6.52
CA ALA A 457 -16.67 -9.01 -7.51
C ALA A 457 -17.66 -10.07 -8.01
N VAL A 458 -18.40 -10.74 -7.11
CA VAL A 458 -19.43 -11.74 -7.47
C VAL A 458 -20.50 -11.12 -8.37
N ASP A 459 -20.97 -9.91 -8.05
CA ASP A 459 -21.98 -9.23 -8.84
C ASP A 459 -21.48 -8.89 -10.25
N ARG A 460 -20.21 -8.44 -10.37
CA ARG A 460 -19.58 -8.19 -11.67
C ARG A 460 -19.37 -9.47 -12.48
N PHE A 461 -18.90 -10.53 -11.86
CA PHE A 461 -18.75 -11.83 -12.53
C PHE A 461 -20.10 -12.40 -13.00
N ARG A 462 -21.18 -12.24 -12.22
CA ARG A 462 -22.54 -12.63 -12.65
C ARG A 462 -22.99 -11.84 -13.87
N ALA A 463 -22.76 -10.52 -13.88
CA ALA A 463 -23.07 -9.70 -15.06
C ALA A 463 -22.31 -10.18 -16.30
N GLY A 464 -21.04 -10.56 -16.15
CA GLY A 464 -20.25 -11.17 -17.22
C GLY A 464 -20.80 -12.52 -17.70
N GLN A 465 -21.22 -13.38 -16.78
CA GLN A 465 -21.85 -14.67 -17.09
C GLN A 465 -23.17 -14.48 -17.87
N ASP A 466 -24.01 -13.54 -17.45
CA ASP A 466 -25.28 -13.24 -18.11
C ASP A 466 -25.08 -12.64 -19.51
N LEU A 467 -24.05 -11.82 -19.70
CA LEU A 467 -23.67 -11.31 -21.02
C LEU A 467 -23.15 -12.43 -21.92
N ALA A 468 -22.29 -13.30 -21.41
CA ALA A 468 -21.72 -14.41 -22.17
C ALA A 468 -22.80 -15.38 -22.69
N ARG A 469 -23.84 -15.66 -21.89
CA ARG A 469 -24.99 -16.49 -22.31
C ARG A 469 -25.78 -15.92 -23.47
N LYS A 470 -25.74 -14.60 -23.66
CA LYS A 470 -26.43 -13.89 -24.75
C LYS A 470 -25.55 -13.76 -26.00
N SER A 471 -24.25 -14.05 -25.90
CA SER A 471 -23.32 -14.02 -27.02
C SER A 471 -23.19 -15.39 -27.67
N SER A 472 -23.06 -15.41 -28.99
CA SER A 472 -22.81 -16.62 -29.79
C SER A 472 -21.41 -16.67 -30.39
N SER A 473 -20.49 -15.77 -29.97
CA SER A 473 -19.14 -15.69 -30.54
C SER A 473 -18.21 -16.75 -29.95
N SER A 474 -17.30 -17.29 -30.78
CA SER A 474 -16.37 -18.34 -30.34
C SER A 474 -15.28 -17.84 -29.38
N GLN A 475 -14.87 -16.57 -29.52
CA GLN A 475 -13.89 -15.90 -28.65
C GLN A 475 -14.45 -15.72 -27.22
N ASP A 476 -15.77 -15.57 -27.10
CA ASP A 476 -16.44 -15.39 -25.81
C ASP A 476 -16.49 -16.69 -24.99
N TYR A 477 -16.37 -17.88 -25.60
CA TYR A 477 -16.40 -19.14 -24.83
C TYR A 477 -15.24 -19.28 -23.85
N ILE A 478 -14.02 -18.85 -24.24
CA ILE A 478 -12.85 -18.93 -23.36
C ILE A 478 -13.03 -17.98 -22.19
N GLU A 479 -13.38 -16.72 -22.45
CA GLU A 479 -13.59 -15.73 -21.38
C GLU A 479 -14.78 -16.10 -20.48
N ALA A 480 -15.87 -16.65 -21.05
CA ALA A 480 -16.99 -17.16 -20.27
C ALA A 480 -16.57 -18.28 -19.32
N SER A 481 -15.74 -19.22 -19.78
CA SER A 481 -15.21 -20.29 -18.93
C SER A 481 -14.34 -19.77 -17.79
N VAL A 482 -13.53 -18.74 -18.07
CA VAL A 482 -12.71 -18.07 -17.04
C VAL A 482 -13.61 -17.37 -16.03
N ILE A 483 -14.60 -16.60 -16.48
CA ILE A 483 -15.59 -15.91 -15.63
C ILE A 483 -16.31 -16.91 -14.72
N ASP A 484 -16.79 -18.03 -15.26
CA ASP A 484 -17.47 -19.07 -14.49
C ASP A 484 -16.57 -19.67 -13.39
N THR A 485 -15.31 -19.92 -13.73
CA THR A 485 -14.33 -20.49 -12.80
C THR A 485 -13.97 -19.50 -11.69
N ARG A 486 -13.73 -18.23 -12.06
CA ARG A 486 -13.44 -17.16 -11.11
C ARG A 486 -14.64 -16.85 -10.22
N LEU A 487 -15.85 -16.82 -10.77
CA LEU A 487 -17.08 -16.65 -9.99
C LEU A 487 -17.22 -17.71 -8.89
N ARG A 488 -16.95 -18.99 -9.20
CA ARG A 488 -16.97 -20.06 -8.19
C ARG A 488 -15.92 -19.84 -7.10
N ALA A 489 -14.69 -19.47 -7.49
CA ALA A 489 -13.61 -19.21 -6.54
C ALA A 489 -13.94 -18.03 -5.60
N VAL A 490 -14.43 -16.92 -6.15
CA VAL A 490 -14.74 -15.72 -5.36
C VAL A 490 -15.97 -15.92 -4.47
N LYS A 491 -16.97 -16.71 -4.91
CA LYS A 491 -18.08 -17.13 -4.02
C LYS A 491 -17.56 -17.89 -2.80
N SER A 492 -16.60 -18.79 -2.97
CA SER A 492 -16.00 -19.49 -1.84
C SER A 492 -15.33 -18.54 -0.84
N LEU A 493 -14.63 -17.50 -1.34
CA LEU A 493 -14.01 -16.48 -0.48
C LEU A 493 -15.07 -15.65 0.26
N LEU A 494 -16.16 -15.28 -0.42
CA LEU A 494 -17.29 -14.57 0.20
C LEU A 494 -18.00 -15.42 1.27
N ASP A 495 -18.21 -16.70 0.99
CA ASP A 495 -18.83 -17.63 1.93
C ASP A 495 -17.95 -17.83 3.18
N GLU A 496 -16.63 -17.91 3.01
CA GLU A 496 -15.68 -17.96 4.11
C GLU A 496 -15.73 -16.67 4.96
N GLN A 497 -15.66 -15.51 4.32
CA GLN A 497 -15.74 -14.20 4.96
C GLN A 497 -17.05 -13.99 5.75
N THR A 498 -18.16 -14.57 5.27
CA THR A 498 -19.48 -14.47 5.93
C THR A 498 -19.71 -15.53 7.01
N ARG A 499 -19.15 -16.74 6.89
CA ARG A 499 -19.27 -17.80 7.90
C ARG A 499 -18.61 -17.38 9.20
N GLU A 500 -17.43 -16.78 9.15
CA GLU A 500 -16.71 -16.33 10.35
C GLU A 500 -17.43 -15.20 11.07
N ARG A 501 -18.11 -14.28 10.35
CA ARG A 501 -19.00 -13.29 10.98
C ARG A 501 -20.08 -13.91 11.86
N ARG A 502 -20.56 -15.12 11.54
CA ARG A 502 -21.59 -15.82 12.32
C ARG A 502 -21.03 -16.62 13.48
N LEU A 503 -19.75 -16.98 13.44
CA LEU A 503 -19.08 -17.69 14.53
C LEU A 503 -18.57 -16.72 15.61
N ASP A 504 -18.32 -15.46 15.23
CA ASP A 504 -17.88 -14.37 16.11
C ASP A 504 -19.06 -13.57 16.75
N GLN A 505 -20.32 -13.89 16.40
CA GLN A 505 -21.57 -13.34 16.95
C GLN A 505 -22.20 -14.35 17.91
#